data_AF-A0A3Q0HAY7-F1
#
_entry.id   AF-A0A3Q0HAY7-F1
#
_cell.length_a   1.000
_cell.length_b   1.000
_cell.length_c   1.000
_cell.angle_alpha   90.00
_cell.angle_beta   90.00
_cell.angle_gamma   90.00
#
_symmetry.space_group_name_H-M   'P 1'
#
loop_
_entity.id
_entity.type
_entity.pdbx_description
1 polymer ?
#
loop_
_entity_poly.entity_id
_entity_poly.type
_entity_poly.pdbx_seq_one_letter_code
_entity_poly.pdbx_strand_id
1 'polypeptide(L)'
;MVHAYKTNLVGPLLTAKAFLPLLKKAAQGSPEKGMSCRKAAIVNISTVLASLEKSPETFYKPVISYRCSKAALNMLTRCQMLSYREDGILCAAIHPGWVKTDMGTQEADLTVDESVRGILTVLSALSEKHNGSFLNWLGKPIPW
;
A
#
# COMPACT_ATOMS: atom_id res chain seq x y z
N MET A 1 -11.73 17.65 0.86
CA MET A 1 -10.54 17.21 1.61
C MET A 1 -10.87 16.21 2.72
N VAL A 2 -11.75 16.55 3.67
CA VAL A 2 -12.11 15.67 4.80
C VAL A 2 -12.61 14.29 4.38
N HIS A 3 -13.50 14.21 3.37
CA HIS A 3 -14.02 12.94 2.87
C HIS A 3 -12.89 12.01 2.35
N ALA A 4 -11.96 12.54 1.55
CA ALA A 4 -10.81 11.78 1.06
C ALA A 4 -9.95 11.22 2.20
N TYR A 5 -9.72 11.98 3.27
CA TYR A 5 -8.99 11.50 4.45
C TYR A 5 -9.76 10.42 5.22
N LYS A 6 -11.07 10.60 5.43
CA LYS A 6 -11.90 9.59 6.09
C LYS A 6 -11.81 8.25 5.34
N THR A 7 -11.96 8.28 4.02
CA THR A 7 -11.95 7.08 3.19
C THR A 7 -10.56 6.49 2.98
N ASN A 8 -9.57 7.30 2.58
CA ASN A 8 -8.27 6.79 2.13
C ASN A 8 -7.24 6.61 3.26
N LEU A 9 -7.46 7.21 4.43
CA LEU A 9 -6.53 7.13 5.57
C LEU A 9 -7.19 6.51 6.80
N VAL A 10 -8.29 7.11 7.27
CA VAL A 10 -8.96 6.65 8.51
C VAL A 10 -9.58 5.26 8.30
N GLY A 11 -10.19 5.00 7.15
CA GLY A 11 -10.72 3.68 6.78
C GLY A 11 -9.68 2.57 6.90
N PRO A 12 -8.52 2.66 6.20
CA PRO A 12 -7.43 1.70 6.33
C PRO A 12 -6.89 1.56 7.76
N LEU A 13 -6.72 2.66 8.49
CA LEU A 13 -6.28 2.63 9.90
C LEU A 13 -7.24 1.82 10.78
N LEU A 14 -8.54 2.12 10.70
CA LEU A 14 -9.55 1.45 11.52
C LEU A 14 -9.73 -0.02 11.11
N THR A 15 -9.64 -0.31 9.81
CA THR A 15 -9.68 -1.68 9.30
C THR A 15 -8.50 -2.48 9.86
N ALA A 16 -7.28 -1.98 9.73
CA ALA A 16 -6.10 -2.64 10.30
C ALA A 16 -6.24 -2.86 11.82
N LYS A 17 -6.74 -1.86 12.56
CA LYS A 17 -6.98 -1.97 14.01
C LYS A 17 -8.00 -3.06 14.34
N ALA A 18 -9.11 -3.13 13.61
CA ALA A 18 -10.16 -4.11 13.86
C ALA A 18 -9.70 -5.54 13.58
N PHE A 19 -8.91 -5.75 12.53
CA PHE A 19 -8.39 -7.07 12.15
C PHE A 19 -7.07 -7.46 12.83
N LEU A 20 -6.46 -6.56 13.62
CA LEU A 20 -5.17 -6.79 14.27
C LEU A 20 -5.12 -8.10 15.11
N PRO A 21 -6.12 -8.46 15.93
CA PRO A 21 -6.09 -9.73 16.66
C PRO A 21 -6.00 -10.96 15.75
N LEU A 22 -6.65 -10.92 14.58
CA LEU A 22 -6.62 -12.01 13.61
C LEU A 22 -5.28 -12.09 12.88
N LEU A 23 -4.68 -10.93 12.55
CA LEU A 23 -3.33 -10.86 11.97
C LEU A 23 -2.28 -11.42 12.94
N LYS A 24 -2.35 -11.07 14.23
CA LYS A 24 -1.47 -11.64 15.26
C LYS A 24 -1.63 -13.15 15.37
N LYS A 25 -2.86 -13.65 15.37
CA LYS A 25 -3.15 -15.09 15.38
C LYS A 25 -2.56 -15.80 14.15
N ALA A 26 -2.70 -15.22 12.96
CA ALA A 26 -2.11 -15.76 11.74
C ALA A 26 -0.57 -15.78 11.80
N ALA A 27 0.05 -14.70 12.29
CA ALA A 27 1.50 -14.62 12.45
C ALA A 27 2.06 -15.66 13.44
N GLN A 28 1.36 -15.87 14.56
CA GLN A 28 1.75 -16.85 15.60
C GLN A 28 1.54 -18.30 15.15
N GLY A 29 0.48 -18.57 14.38
CA GLY A 29 0.13 -19.92 13.92
C GLY A 29 0.84 -20.35 12.63
N SER A 30 1.55 -19.45 11.95
CA SER A 30 2.20 -19.77 10.68
C SER A 30 3.55 -20.46 10.88
N PRO A 31 3.86 -21.53 10.12
CA PRO A 31 5.18 -22.15 10.14
C PRO A 31 6.25 -21.33 9.39
N GLU A 32 5.85 -20.26 8.69
CA GLU A 32 6.74 -19.39 7.92
C GLU A 32 7.69 -18.60 8.85
N LYS A 33 8.99 -18.69 8.57
CA LYS A 33 10.01 -17.88 9.26
C LYS A 33 10.02 -16.45 8.70
N GLY A 34 10.33 -15.48 9.56
CA GLY A 34 10.36 -14.06 9.18
C GLY A 34 8.95 -13.52 8.87
N MET A 35 8.89 -12.60 7.91
CA MET A 35 7.68 -11.91 7.46
C MET A 35 7.41 -12.19 5.98
N SER A 36 6.14 -12.37 5.60
CA SER A 36 5.70 -12.51 4.22
C SER A 36 4.20 -12.24 4.10
N CYS A 37 3.71 -12.01 2.88
CA CYS A 37 2.27 -11.87 2.62
C CYS A 37 1.48 -13.18 2.82
N ARG A 38 2.15 -14.34 2.86
CA ARG A 38 1.52 -15.64 3.15
C ARG A 38 1.33 -15.90 4.64
N LYS A 39 2.09 -15.20 5.49
CA LYS A 39 2.03 -15.30 6.95
C LYS A 39 0.98 -14.37 7.55
N ALA A 40 1.26 -13.07 7.51
CA ALA A 40 0.38 -12.01 7.97
C ALA A 40 0.88 -10.69 7.39
N ALA A 41 0.01 -9.97 6.69
CA ALA A 41 0.39 -8.70 6.08
C ALA A 41 -0.76 -7.69 6.01
N ILE A 42 -0.39 -6.41 6.03
CA ILE A 42 -1.23 -5.26 5.71
C ILE A 42 -0.65 -4.63 4.44
N VAL A 43 -1.43 -4.64 3.37
CA VAL A 43 -1.05 -4.04 2.08
C VAL A 43 -1.96 -2.85 1.80
N ASN A 44 -1.40 -1.64 1.85
CA ASN A 44 -2.12 -0.42 1.56
C ASN A 44 -1.98 -0.07 0.07
N ILE A 45 -3.08 -0.05 -0.67
CA ILE A 45 -3.07 0.39 -2.08
C ILE A 45 -2.91 1.91 -2.13
N SER A 46 -1.74 2.37 -2.53
CA SER A 46 -1.35 3.78 -2.62
C SER A 46 -1.21 4.23 -4.08
N THR A 47 -0.46 5.29 -4.34
CA THR A 47 -0.30 5.88 -5.67
C THR A 47 1.02 6.64 -5.77
N VAL A 48 1.67 6.64 -6.94
CA VAL A 48 2.87 7.49 -7.18
C VAL A 48 2.60 8.97 -6.92
N LEU A 49 1.34 9.43 -7.01
CA LEU A 49 0.95 10.81 -6.70
C LEU A 49 1.09 11.17 -5.21
N ALA A 50 1.33 10.17 -4.36
CA ALA A 50 1.62 10.32 -2.94
C ALA A 50 3.11 10.58 -2.66
N SER A 51 3.97 10.42 -3.67
CA SER A 51 5.39 10.72 -3.54
C SER A 51 5.60 12.23 -3.51
N LEU A 52 6.20 12.71 -2.44
CA LEU A 52 6.66 14.08 -2.28
C LEU A 52 7.78 14.37 -3.28
N GLU A 53 8.73 13.44 -3.43
CA GLU A 53 9.88 13.59 -4.33
C GLU A 53 9.45 13.66 -5.80
N LYS A 54 8.53 12.79 -6.22
CA LYS A 54 7.99 12.79 -7.59
C LYS A 54 6.85 13.78 -7.80
N SER A 55 6.53 14.61 -6.80
CA SER A 55 5.43 15.56 -6.95
C SER A 55 5.62 16.51 -8.13
N PRO A 56 6.81 17.07 -8.44
CA PRO A 56 6.98 17.95 -9.60
C PRO A 56 6.73 17.24 -10.93
N GLU A 57 7.19 15.99 -11.06
CA GLU A 57 7.01 15.17 -12.27
C GLU A 57 5.55 14.76 -12.49
N THR A 58 4.79 14.61 -11.40
CA THR A 58 3.43 14.06 -11.45
C THR A 58 2.33 15.12 -11.29
N PHE A 59 2.66 16.41 -11.18
CA PHE A 59 1.69 17.48 -10.94
C PHE A 59 1.03 18.01 -12.22
N TYR A 60 0.37 17.13 -12.98
CA TYR A 60 -0.37 17.52 -14.20
C TYR A 60 -1.87 17.75 -13.95
N LYS A 61 -2.42 17.26 -12.82
CA LYS A 61 -3.80 17.52 -12.35
C LYS A 61 -3.82 17.86 -10.85
N PRO A 62 -4.53 18.92 -10.41
CA PRO A 62 -4.54 19.39 -9.02
C PRO A 62 -5.50 18.58 -8.13
N VAL A 63 -5.33 17.25 -8.08
CA VAL A 63 -6.07 16.34 -7.19
C VAL A 63 -5.53 16.37 -5.75
N ILE A 64 -5.41 17.56 -5.17
CA ILE A 64 -4.69 17.85 -3.92
C ILE A 64 -5.17 16.96 -2.77
N SER A 65 -6.49 16.87 -2.55
CA SER A 65 -7.02 16.07 -1.43
C SER A 65 -6.71 14.57 -1.55
N TYR A 66 -6.66 14.05 -2.78
CA TYR A 66 -6.27 12.66 -3.04
C TYR A 66 -4.79 12.44 -2.73
N ARG A 67 -3.91 13.31 -3.26
CA ARG A 67 -2.45 13.29 -3.01
C ARG A 67 -2.14 13.32 -1.52
N CYS A 68 -2.65 14.31 -0.81
CA CYS A 68 -2.40 14.46 0.63
C CYS A 68 -2.93 13.25 1.42
N SER A 69 -4.12 12.73 1.08
CA SER A 69 -4.66 11.55 1.75
C SER A 69 -3.81 10.29 1.53
N LYS A 70 -3.24 10.11 0.33
CA LYS A 70 -2.38 8.97 0.00
C LYS A 70 -0.95 9.13 0.54
N ALA A 71 -0.44 10.35 0.62
CA ALA A 71 0.81 10.64 1.34
C ALA A 71 0.66 10.35 2.84
N ALA A 72 -0.49 10.68 3.43
CA ALA A 72 -0.79 10.28 4.80
C ALA A 72 -0.94 8.77 4.95
N LEU A 73 -1.52 8.06 3.97
CA LEU A 73 -1.60 6.59 3.96
C LEU A 73 -0.20 5.94 3.87
N ASN A 74 0.72 6.57 3.14
CA ASN A 74 2.12 6.19 3.09
C ASN A 74 2.77 6.32 4.48
N MET A 75 2.56 7.43 5.17
CA MET A 75 3.00 7.59 6.57
C MET A 75 2.35 6.55 7.50
N LEU A 76 1.05 6.28 7.35
CA LEU A 76 0.37 5.23 8.11
C LEU A 76 1.04 3.86 7.91
N THR A 77 1.42 3.53 6.68
CA THR A 77 2.17 2.29 6.37
C THR A 77 3.49 2.23 7.13
N ARG A 78 4.20 3.35 7.24
CA ARG A 78 5.44 3.46 8.04
C ARG A 78 5.17 3.29 9.53
N CYS A 79 4.11 3.88 10.07
CA CYS A 79 3.75 3.67 11.47
C CYS A 79 3.36 2.21 11.73
N GLN A 80 2.55 1.60 10.87
CA GLN A 80 2.14 0.20 10.98
C GLN A 80 3.34 -0.75 10.95
N MET A 81 4.31 -0.54 10.04
CA MET A 81 5.50 -1.41 10.00
C MET A 81 6.31 -1.36 11.29
N LEU A 82 6.38 -0.19 11.94
CA LEU A 82 7.12 -0.01 13.21
C LEU A 82 6.33 -0.59 14.37
N SER A 83 5.02 -0.35 14.42
CA SER A 83 4.15 -0.81 15.51
C SER A 83 3.93 -2.31 15.52
N TYR A 84 3.91 -2.96 14.36
CA TYR A 84 3.55 -4.38 14.23
C TYR A 84 4.73 -5.28 13.85
N ARG A 85 5.96 -4.75 13.89
CA ARG A 85 7.18 -5.51 13.58
C ARG A 85 7.34 -6.73 14.48
N GLU A 86 7.24 -6.54 15.79
CA GLU A 86 7.41 -7.60 16.79
C GLU A 86 6.27 -8.63 16.75
N ASP A 87 5.11 -8.25 16.19
CA ASP A 87 3.99 -9.17 15.94
C ASP A 87 4.21 -10.04 14.68
N GLY A 88 5.30 -9.82 13.92
CA GLY A 88 5.59 -10.56 12.70
C GLY A 88 4.68 -10.22 11.52
N ILE A 89 4.08 -9.02 11.51
CA ILE A 89 3.14 -8.57 10.47
C ILE A 89 3.86 -7.67 9.46
N LEU A 90 3.88 -8.08 8.19
CA LEU A 90 4.47 -7.29 7.10
C LEU A 90 3.55 -6.14 6.72
N CYS A 91 4.06 -4.92 6.60
CA CYS A 91 3.29 -3.77 6.14
C CYS A 91 3.96 -3.17 4.89
N ALA A 92 3.21 -2.92 3.82
CA ALA A 92 3.74 -2.31 2.60
C ALA A 92 2.69 -1.45 1.88
N ALA A 93 3.16 -0.47 1.12
CA ALA A 93 2.33 0.36 0.25
C ALA A 93 2.59 -0.01 -1.21
N ILE A 94 1.52 -0.16 -2.00
CA ILE A 94 1.62 -0.57 -3.41
C ILE A 94 0.93 0.46 -4.30
N HIS A 95 1.66 1.05 -5.24
CA HIS A 95 1.09 1.80 -6.36
C HIS A 95 0.69 0.81 -7.48
N PRO A 96 -0.59 0.75 -7.86
CA PRO A 96 -1.08 -0.23 -8.82
C PRO A 96 -0.76 0.11 -10.29
N GLY A 97 -0.09 1.23 -10.58
CA GLY A 97 -0.05 1.81 -11.92
C GLY A 97 -1.23 2.76 -12.17
N TRP A 98 -1.36 3.29 -13.38
CA TRP A 98 -2.56 4.01 -13.81
C TRP A 98 -3.47 3.02 -14.53
N VAL A 99 -4.57 2.64 -13.88
CA VAL A 99 -5.36 1.45 -14.25
C VAL A 99 -6.73 1.82 -14.83
N LYS A 100 -7.11 1.19 -15.94
CA LYS A 100 -8.40 1.34 -16.64
C LYS A 100 -9.57 0.90 -15.76
N THR A 101 -10.07 1.85 -14.99
CA THR A 101 -11.16 1.73 -14.00
C THR A 101 -11.98 3.03 -14.03
N ASP A 102 -13.08 3.12 -13.30
CA ASP A 102 -13.82 4.39 -13.18
C ASP A 102 -12.93 5.53 -12.64
N MET A 103 -12.01 5.23 -11.72
CA MET A 103 -11.08 6.21 -11.14
C MET A 103 -9.93 6.57 -12.09
N GLY A 104 -9.41 5.60 -12.83
CA GLY A 104 -8.31 5.81 -13.77
C GLY A 104 -8.74 6.25 -15.16
N THR A 105 -10.03 6.12 -15.50
CA THR A 105 -10.64 6.36 -16.82
C THR A 105 -10.09 5.44 -17.92
N GLN A 106 -10.60 5.58 -19.15
CA GLN A 106 -10.10 4.83 -20.32
C GLN A 106 -8.74 5.34 -20.84
N GLU A 107 -8.29 6.51 -20.38
CA GLU A 107 -6.98 7.10 -20.73
C GLU A 107 -5.80 6.37 -20.05
N ALA A 108 -6.08 5.58 -19.01
CA ALA A 108 -5.09 4.80 -18.30
C ALA A 108 -4.34 3.82 -19.23
N ASP A 109 -3.05 3.62 -18.96
CA ASP A 109 -2.17 2.79 -19.79
C ASP A 109 -2.23 1.29 -19.44
N LEU A 110 -2.74 0.94 -18.26
CA LEU A 110 -2.74 -0.44 -17.75
C LEU A 110 -4.16 -1.01 -17.61
N THR A 111 -4.38 -2.26 -17.99
CA THR A 111 -5.62 -2.98 -17.66
C THR A 111 -5.64 -3.42 -16.20
N VAL A 112 -6.83 -3.72 -15.67
CA VAL A 112 -6.99 -4.27 -14.31
C VAL A 112 -6.22 -5.58 -14.16
N ASP A 113 -6.32 -6.48 -15.13
CA ASP A 113 -5.66 -7.79 -15.07
C ASP A 113 -4.13 -7.68 -15.06
N GLU A 114 -3.55 -6.78 -15.85
CA GLU A 114 -2.09 -6.54 -15.84
C GLU A 114 -1.63 -6.00 -14.49
N SER A 115 -2.35 -5.00 -13.96
CA SER A 115 -2.07 -4.42 -12.64
C SER A 115 -2.10 -5.48 -11.54
N VAL A 116 -3.21 -6.23 -11.45
CA VAL A 116 -3.41 -7.21 -10.38
C VAL A 116 -2.44 -8.38 -10.50
N ARG A 117 -2.16 -8.89 -11.70
CA ARG A 117 -1.14 -9.95 -11.90
C ARG A 117 0.25 -9.50 -11.44
N GLY A 118 0.65 -8.26 -11.76
CA GLY A 118 1.90 -7.70 -11.27
C GLY A 118 1.90 -7.57 -9.75
N ILE A 119 0.85 -7.00 -9.16
CA ILE A 119 0.73 -6.87 -7.70
C ILE A 119 0.82 -8.23 -7.01
N LEU A 120 0.10 -9.25 -7.47
CA LEU A 120 0.18 -10.60 -6.90
C LEU A 120 1.60 -11.19 -6.99
N THR A 121 2.30 -10.93 -8.10
CA THR A 121 3.72 -11.31 -8.25
C THR A 121 4.58 -10.61 -7.21
N VAL A 122 4.41 -9.30 -7.02
CA VAL A 122 5.11 -8.51 -5.98
C VAL A 122 4.84 -9.06 -4.59
N LEU A 123 3.56 -9.25 -4.22
CA LEU A 123 3.14 -9.76 -2.92
C LEU A 123 3.74 -11.14 -2.62
N SER A 124 3.87 -12.00 -3.63
CA SER A 124 4.49 -13.32 -3.49
C SER A 124 5.98 -13.26 -3.15
N ALA A 125 6.66 -12.16 -3.50
CA ALA A 125 8.09 -11.95 -3.30
C ALA A 125 8.42 -11.06 -2.09
N LEU A 126 7.41 -10.48 -1.42
CA LEU A 126 7.63 -9.63 -0.25
C LEU A 126 8.15 -10.44 0.94
N SER A 127 9.08 -9.83 1.67
CA SER A 127 9.72 -10.41 2.84
C SER A 127 10.10 -9.30 3.82
N GLU A 128 10.74 -9.63 4.95
CA GLU A 128 11.12 -8.63 5.97
C GLU A 128 11.95 -7.47 5.39
N LYS A 129 12.79 -7.70 4.37
CA LYS A 129 13.57 -6.65 3.69
C LYS A 129 12.71 -5.57 3.03
N HIS A 130 11.44 -5.87 2.76
CA HIS A 130 10.47 -4.98 2.13
C HIS A 130 9.48 -4.39 3.15
N ASN A 131 9.61 -4.69 4.44
CA ASN A 131 8.70 -4.17 5.45
C ASN A 131 8.81 -2.63 5.52
N GLY A 132 7.66 -1.96 5.41
CA GLY A 132 7.55 -0.51 5.32
C GLY A 132 7.98 0.09 3.99
N SER A 133 8.05 -0.68 2.91
CA SER A 133 8.38 -0.19 1.57
C SER A 133 7.18 0.42 0.85
N PHE A 134 7.48 1.25 -0.16
CA PHE A 134 6.52 1.73 -1.15
C PHE A 134 6.99 1.30 -2.53
N LEU A 135 6.22 0.41 -3.16
CA LEU A 135 6.58 -0.25 -4.41
C LEU A 135 5.49 0.00 -5.45
N ASN A 136 5.83 -0.10 -6.72
CA ASN A 136 4.82 -0.19 -7.78
C ASN A 136 4.41 -1.66 -8.05
N TRP A 137 3.44 -1.84 -8.94
CA TRP A 137 2.94 -3.15 -9.40
C TRP A 137 3.99 -4.06 -10.07
N LEU A 138 5.18 -3.53 -10.39
CA LEU A 138 6.34 -4.29 -10.88
C LEU A 138 7.38 -4.57 -9.78
N GLY A 139 7.12 -4.18 -8.54
CA GLY A 139 8.03 -4.35 -7.40
C GLY A 139 9.17 -3.34 -7.36
N LYS A 140 9.14 -2.32 -8.21
CA LYS A 140 10.15 -1.25 -8.19
C LYS A 140 9.83 -0.27 -7.05
N PRO A 141 10.85 0.15 -6.26
CA PRO A 141 10.65 1.15 -5.24
C PRO A 141 10.23 2.49 -5.83
N ILE A 142 9.32 3.16 -5.13
CA ILE A 142 8.95 4.55 -5.38
C ILE A 142 9.47 5.36 -4.18
N PRO A 143 10.17 6.49 -4.41
CA PRO A 143 10.51 7.38 -3.32
C PRO A 143 9.25 7.92 -2.62
N TRP A 144 9.40 8.35 -1.37
CA TRP A 144 8.28 8.89 -0.60
C TRP A 144 7.82 10.26 -1.07
#